data_AF-A0AAX6FI40-F1
#
_entry.id   AF-A0AAX6FI40-F1
#
_cell.length_a   1.000
_cell.length_b   1.000
_cell.length_c   1.000
_cell.angle_alpha   90.00
_cell.angle_beta   90.00
_cell.angle_gamma   90.00
#
_symmetry.space_group_name_H-M   'P 1'
#
loop_
_entity.id
_entity.type
_entity.pdbx_description
1 polymer ?
#
loop_
_entity_poly.entity_id
_entity_poly.type
_entity_poly.pdbx_seq_one_letter_code
_entity_poly.pdbx_strand_id
1 'polypeptide(L)'
;MGVGCLFRRHACFNLLSCATTLESLSKLVQSLPRMIVTDEIGKQVEFSLEAAVSAQNNASLGVYDASAASSRKARVLAEDAFFHPSIMSISYSPIEHYLAIFMPFFAPVALLVLLAAGKELMRYIGGREQNMYHWLRSKTRYILPFRILRPHFRWHSY
;
A
#
# COMPACT_ATOMS: atom_id res chain seq x y z
N MET A 1 -47.38 -15.54 10.68
CA MET A 1 -46.13 -15.76 11.45
C MET A 1 -44.84 -15.29 10.72
N GLY A 2 -44.88 -14.70 9.52
CA GLY A 2 -43.66 -14.43 8.72
C GLY A 2 -43.01 -13.04 8.87
N VAL A 3 -43.72 -12.01 9.37
CA VAL A 3 -43.19 -10.63 9.38
C VAL A 3 -42.25 -10.35 10.56
N GLY A 4 -42.49 -10.92 11.73
CA GLY A 4 -41.65 -10.71 12.92
C GLY A 4 -40.26 -11.38 12.81
N CYS A 5 -40.15 -12.50 12.10
CA CYS A 5 -38.86 -13.18 11.92
C CYS A 5 -37.96 -12.47 10.90
N LEU A 6 -38.54 -11.92 9.82
CA LEU A 6 -37.83 -11.03 8.88
C LEU A 6 -37.27 -9.82 9.60
N PHE A 7 -38.10 -9.20 10.45
CA PHE A 7 -37.74 -8.03 11.20
C PHE A 7 -36.58 -8.28 12.17
N ARG A 8 -36.67 -9.35 12.97
CA ARG A 8 -35.60 -9.76 13.90
C ARG A 8 -34.30 -10.05 13.17
N ARG A 9 -34.38 -10.69 11.99
CA ARG A 9 -33.19 -10.96 11.16
C ARG A 9 -32.57 -9.69 10.61
N HIS A 10 -33.39 -8.71 10.20
CA HIS A 10 -32.92 -7.41 9.74
C HIS A 10 -32.26 -6.59 10.84
N ALA A 11 -32.87 -6.54 12.03
CA ALA A 11 -32.31 -5.86 13.18
C ALA A 11 -30.97 -6.49 13.61
N CYS A 12 -30.91 -7.83 13.69
CA CYS A 12 -29.68 -8.54 14.03
C CYS A 12 -28.57 -8.33 12.98
N PHE A 13 -28.91 -8.37 11.69
CA PHE A 13 -27.98 -8.10 10.60
C PHE A 13 -27.41 -6.67 10.69
N ASN A 14 -28.27 -5.67 10.87
CA ASN A 14 -27.83 -4.28 10.99
C ASN A 14 -26.96 -4.04 12.24
N LEU A 15 -27.27 -4.69 13.36
CA LEU A 15 -26.46 -4.63 14.58
C LEU A 15 -25.08 -5.26 14.37
N LEU A 16 -25.03 -6.42 13.71
CA LEU A 16 -23.78 -7.09 13.37
C LEU A 16 -22.93 -6.24 12.42
N SER A 17 -23.54 -5.69 11.36
CA SER A 17 -22.85 -4.78 10.45
C SER A 17 -22.31 -3.54 11.17
N CYS A 18 -23.11 -2.94 12.07
CA CYS A 18 -22.67 -1.81 12.89
C CYS A 18 -21.45 -2.17 13.74
N ALA A 19 -21.48 -3.32 14.43
CA ALA A 19 -20.37 -3.81 15.24
C ALA A 19 -19.09 -4.01 14.41
N THR A 20 -19.20 -4.60 13.21
CA THR A 20 -18.04 -4.79 12.33
C THR A 20 -17.45 -3.49 11.79
N THR A 21 -18.30 -2.49 11.52
CA THR A 21 -17.87 -1.15 11.10
C THR A 21 -17.16 -0.41 12.24
N LEU A 22 -17.75 -0.46 13.44
CA LEU A 22 -17.16 0.09 14.66
C LEU A 22 -15.80 -0.54 15.01
N GLU A 23 -15.67 -1.85 14.83
CA GLU A 23 -14.40 -2.55 15.04
C GLU A 23 -13.33 -2.08 14.05
N SER A 24 -13.70 -1.97 12.77
CA SER A 24 -12.79 -1.48 11.71
C SER A 24 -12.37 -0.03 11.97
N LEU A 25 -13.30 0.81 12.42
CA LEU A 25 -13.07 2.19 12.81
C LEU A 25 -12.11 2.28 14.01
N SER A 26 -12.29 1.46 15.04
CA SER A 26 -11.41 1.40 16.21
C SER A 26 -9.97 1.06 15.84
N LYS A 27 -9.77 0.07 14.96
CA LYS A 27 -8.45 -0.29 14.44
C LYS A 27 -7.82 0.86 13.67
N LEU A 28 -8.61 1.59 12.88
CA LEU A 28 -8.13 2.75 12.11
C LEU A 28 -7.75 3.91 13.03
N VAL A 29 -8.60 4.27 14.01
CA VAL A 29 -8.34 5.34 14.99
C VAL A 29 -7.07 5.05 15.80
N GLN A 30 -6.83 3.79 16.21
CA GLN A 30 -5.59 3.40 16.90
C GLN A 30 -4.33 3.62 16.07
N SER A 31 -4.42 3.50 14.73
CA SER A 31 -3.30 3.77 13.83
C SER A 31 -3.05 5.27 13.57
N LEU A 32 -3.91 6.15 14.08
CA LEU A 32 -3.90 7.60 13.86
C LEU A 32 -3.93 8.42 15.16
N PRO A 33 -2.85 8.39 15.96
CA PRO A 33 -2.79 9.04 17.27
C PRO A 33 -2.76 10.58 17.25
N ARG A 34 -2.89 11.23 16.07
CA ARG A 34 -2.63 12.68 15.91
C ARG A 34 -3.77 13.44 15.22
N MET A 35 -5.00 12.94 15.28
CA MET A 35 -6.16 13.56 14.64
C MET A 35 -7.08 14.21 15.70
N ILE A 36 -7.16 15.54 15.73
CA ILE A 36 -8.02 16.33 16.67
C ILE A 36 -9.51 15.92 16.59
N VAL A 37 -9.91 15.28 15.49
CA VAL A 37 -11.29 14.88 15.19
C VAL A 37 -11.66 13.51 15.78
N THR A 38 -10.72 12.76 16.39
CA THR A 38 -11.04 11.47 17.04
C THR A 38 -12.08 11.59 18.16
N ASP A 39 -12.13 12.72 18.87
CA ASP A 39 -13.10 12.93 19.96
C ASP A 39 -14.53 13.09 19.43
N GLU A 40 -14.70 13.75 18.28
CA GLU A 40 -16.00 13.93 17.63
C GLU A 40 -16.50 12.60 17.04
N ILE A 41 -15.60 11.85 16.38
CA ILE A 41 -15.89 10.52 15.85
C ILE A 41 -16.19 9.54 16.98
N GLY A 42 -15.48 9.65 18.12
CA GLY A 42 -15.74 8.87 19.33
C GLY A 42 -17.16 9.07 19.89
N LYS A 43 -17.65 10.31 19.91
CA LYS A 43 -19.04 10.62 20.31
C LYS A 43 -20.06 10.05 19.32
N GLN A 44 -19.81 10.18 18.01
CA GLN A 44 -20.71 9.62 16.99
C GLN A 44 -20.81 8.08 17.10
N VAL A 45 -19.69 7.43 17.41
CA VAL A 45 -19.61 6.00 17.71
C VAL A 45 -20.41 5.63 18.95
N GLU A 46 -20.27 6.41 20.03
CA GLU A 46 -21.03 6.20 21.28
C GLU A 46 -22.53 6.31 21.04
N PHE A 47 -22.99 7.34 20.31
CA PHE A 47 -24.39 7.49 19.93
C PHE A 47 -24.90 6.38 19.01
N SER A 48 -24.05 5.86 18.12
CA SER A 48 -24.39 4.70 17.29
C SER A 48 -24.59 3.45 18.13
N LEU A 49 -23.72 3.21 19.12
CA LEU A 49 -23.82 2.09 20.04
C LEU A 49 -25.07 2.20 20.94
N GLU A 50 -25.38 3.39 21.45
CA GLU A 50 -26.57 3.64 22.26
C GLU A 50 -27.87 3.40 21.47
N ALA A 51 -27.90 3.82 20.20
CA ALA A 51 -29.02 3.54 19.29
C ALA A 51 -29.14 2.04 18.95
N ALA A 52 -28.01 1.33 18.86
CA ALA A 52 -27.96 -0.11 18.66
C ALA A 52 -28.49 -0.88 19.89
N VAL A 53 -28.10 -0.49 21.09
CA VAL A 53 -28.63 -1.03 22.35
C VAL A 53 -30.13 -0.76 22.46
N SER A 54 -30.57 0.45 22.12
CA SER A 54 -32.00 0.80 22.07
C SER A 54 -32.77 -0.06 21.06
N ALA A 55 -32.17 -0.37 19.90
CA ALA A 55 -32.76 -1.30 18.93
C ALA A 55 -32.91 -2.72 19.47
N GLN A 56 -31.91 -3.21 20.20
CA GLN A 56 -31.95 -4.52 20.84
C GLN A 56 -33.03 -4.58 21.94
N ASN A 57 -33.14 -3.53 22.76
CA ASN A 57 -34.17 -3.42 23.81
C ASN A 57 -35.58 -3.34 23.21
N ASN A 58 -35.77 -2.57 22.13
CA ASN A 58 -37.07 -2.52 21.46
C ASN A 58 -37.44 -3.84 20.77
N ALA A 59 -36.44 -4.59 20.29
CA ALA A 59 -36.66 -5.93 19.74
C ALA A 59 -37.04 -6.97 20.81
N SER A 60 -36.46 -6.88 22.02
CA SER A 60 -36.81 -7.76 23.14
C SER A 60 -38.19 -7.44 23.73
N LEU A 61 -38.60 -6.17 23.68
CA LEU A 61 -39.96 -5.72 24.04
C LEU A 61 -41.02 -6.02 22.96
N GLY A 62 -40.63 -6.59 21.82
CA GLY A 62 -41.54 -6.92 20.71
C GLY A 62 -42.00 -5.72 19.89
N VAL A 63 -41.43 -4.52 20.12
CA VAL A 63 -41.73 -3.30 19.39
C VAL A 63 -40.82 -3.21 18.17
N TYR A 64 -41.18 -3.99 17.16
CA TYR A 64 -40.38 -4.16 15.96
C TYR A 64 -40.20 -2.82 15.21
N ASP A 65 -41.24 -2.08 14.87
CA ASP A 65 -41.09 -0.81 14.12
C ASP A 65 -40.09 0.18 14.76
N ALA A 66 -40.14 0.32 16.09
CA ALA A 66 -39.20 1.17 16.83
C ALA A 66 -37.76 0.63 16.79
N SER A 67 -37.58 -0.68 16.87
CA SER A 67 -36.27 -1.35 16.72
C SER A 67 -35.63 -1.11 15.34
N ALA A 68 -36.43 -0.98 14.27
CA ALA A 68 -35.93 -0.78 12.91
C ALA A 68 -35.48 0.64 12.73
N ALA A 69 -36.29 1.57 13.23
CA ALA A 69 -35.97 2.98 13.21
C ALA A 69 -34.67 3.25 13.96
N SER A 70 -34.50 2.70 15.17
CA SER A 70 -33.28 2.85 15.97
C SER A 70 -32.08 2.12 15.34
N SER A 71 -32.28 0.94 14.77
CA SER A 71 -31.24 0.20 14.04
C SER A 71 -30.76 0.95 12.79
N ARG A 72 -31.68 1.55 12.03
CA ARG A 72 -31.34 2.38 10.87
C ARG A 72 -30.58 3.63 11.30
N LYS A 73 -30.96 4.25 12.42
CA LYS A 73 -30.27 5.40 13.00
C LYS A 73 -28.84 5.06 13.42
N ALA A 74 -28.64 3.92 14.11
CA ALA A 74 -27.31 3.44 14.49
C ALA A 74 -26.40 3.25 13.27
N ARG A 75 -26.92 2.61 12.21
CA ARG A 75 -26.19 2.41 10.95
C ARG A 75 -25.77 3.73 10.30
N VAL A 76 -26.68 4.69 10.18
CA VAL A 76 -26.37 6.00 9.57
C VAL A 76 -25.30 6.75 10.37
N LEU A 77 -25.36 6.73 11.70
CA LEU A 77 -24.36 7.36 12.55
C LEU A 77 -22.98 6.68 12.45
N ALA A 78 -22.95 5.34 12.34
CA ALA A 78 -21.70 4.60 12.13
C ALA A 78 -21.11 4.87 10.74
N GLU A 79 -21.95 4.94 9.71
CA GLU A 79 -21.53 5.32 8.35
C GLU A 79 -20.97 6.74 8.32
N ASP A 80 -21.65 7.71 8.95
CA ASP A 80 -21.20 9.11 9.01
C ASP A 80 -19.84 9.24 9.71
N ALA A 81 -19.65 8.52 10.82
CA ALA A 81 -18.37 8.45 11.53
C ALA A 81 -17.25 7.83 10.67
N PHE A 82 -17.56 6.78 9.89
CA PHE A 82 -16.61 6.13 8.99
C PHE A 82 -16.26 7.01 7.78
N PHE A 83 -17.24 7.74 7.26
CA PHE A 83 -17.11 8.63 6.11
C PHE A 83 -16.70 10.05 6.49
N HIS A 84 -16.31 10.30 7.75
CA HIS A 84 -15.85 11.62 8.16
C HIS A 84 -14.65 12.05 7.28
N PRO A 85 -14.61 13.30 6.77
CA PRO A 85 -13.56 13.77 5.86
C PRO A 85 -12.16 13.57 6.41
N SER A 86 -12.00 13.60 7.74
CA SER A 86 -10.72 13.30 8.41
C SER A 86 -10.29 11.84 8.26
N ILE A 87 -11.24 10.88 8.25
CA ILE A 87 -10.97 9.46 8.02
C ILE A 87 -10.76 9.15 6.54
N MET A 88 -11.61 9.70 5.66
CA MET A 88 -11.46 9.53 4.21
C MET A 88 -10.18 10.19 3.67
N SER A 89 -9.77 11.35 4.21
CA SER A 89 -8.59 12.08 3.74
C SER A 89 -7.27 11.35 3.99
N ILE A 90 -7.19 10.44 4.96
CA ILE A 90 -5.97 9.66 5.21
C ILE A 90 -5.84 8.56 4.16
N SER A 91 -6.97 7.97 3.74
CA SER A 91 -7.00 6.97 2.67
C SER A 91 -6.72 7.60 1.30
N TYR A 92 -6.93 8.91 1.14
CA TYR A 92 -6.79 9.63 -0.13
C TYR A 92 -5.41 10.30 -0.35
N SER A 93 -4.36 9.67 0.17
CA SER A 93 -2.99 9.85 -0.33
C SER A 93 -2.20 11.07 0.17
N PRO A 94 -1.73 11.05 1.42
CA PRO A 94 -0.64 11.93 1.84
C PRO A 94 0.68 11.64 1.09
N ILE A 95 0.84 10.42 0.53
CA ILE A 95 2.08 10.03 -0.14
C ILE A 95 2.15 10.51 -1.58
N GLU A 96 1.05 10.50 -2.34
CA GLU A 96 1.04 11.00 -3.72
C GLU A 96 1.27 12.50 -3.77
N HIS A 97 0.74 13.28 -2.82
CA HIS A 97 0.99 14.71 -2.74
C HIS A 97 2.42 15.04 -2.30
N TYR A 98 2.98 14.31 -1.32
CA TYR A 98 4.38 14.46 -0.95
C TYR A 98 5.30 14.10 -2.13
N LEU A 99 5.06 12.97 -2.79
CA LEU A 99 5.83 12.57 -3.96
C LEU A 99 5.67 13.58 -5.12
N ALA A 100 4.48 14.12 -5.40
CA ALA A 100 4.30 15.10 -6.46
C ALA A 100 5.03 16.43 -6.20
N ILE A 101 5.16 16.85 -4.94
CA ILE A 101 5.89 18.08 -4.57
C ILE A 101 7.41 17.84 -4.58
N PHE A 102 7.87 16.68 -4.09
CA PHE A 102 9.29 16.41 -3.90
C PHE A 102 9.95 15.70 -5.10
N MET A 103 9.25 14.85 -5.86
CA MET A 103 9.80 14.19 -7.05
C MET A 103 10.40 15.14 -8.10
N PRO A 104 9.78 16.27 -8.52
CA PRO A 104 10.36 17.09 -9.57
C PRO A 104 11.73 17.67 -9.20
N PHE A 105 12.00 17.91 -7.91
CA PHE A 105 13.27 18.46 -7.44
C PHE A 105 14.31 17.37 -7.11
N PHE A 106 13.88 16.23 -6.58
CA PHE A 106 14.80 15.18 -6.14
C PHE A 106 15.09 14.13 -7.21
N ALA A 107 14.20 13.91 -8.18
CA ALA A 107 14.40 12.90 -9.23
C ALA A 107 15.66 13.14 -10.09
N PRO A 108 15.99 14.38 -10.54
CA PRO A 108 17.20 14.61 -11.32
C PRO A 108 18.47 14.32 -10.52
N VAL A 109 18.52 14.76 -9.26
CA VAL A 109 19.68 14.57 -8.38
C VAL A 109 19.84 13.10 -8.00
N ALA A 110 18.74 12.42 -7.64
CA ALA A 110 18.75 11.00 -7.32
C ALA A 110 19.20 10.15 -8.52
N LEU A 111 18.74 10.48 -9.73
CA LEU A 111 19.17 9.81 -10.95
C LEU A 111 20.68 9.95 -11.19
N LEU A 112 21.24 11.15 -11.05
CA LEU A 112 22.67 11.39 -11.22
C LEU A 112 23.51 10.59 -10.19
N VAL A 113 23.06 10.55 -8.94
CA VAL A 113 23.73 9.79 -7.87
C VAL A 113 23.65 8.28 -8.13
N LEU A 114 22.49 7.77 -8.56
CA LEU A 114 22.31 6.35 -8.89
C LEU A 114 23.15 5.94 -10.10
N LEU A 115 23.24 6.79 -11.14
CA LEU A 115 24.10 6.54 -12.29
C LEU A 115 25.58 6.54 -11.90
N ALA A 116 26.02 7.48 -11.06
CA ALA A 116 27.39 7.54 -10.57
C ALA A 116 27.73 6.30 -9.70
N ALA A 117 26.86 5.95 -8.77
CA ALA A 117 27.01 4.78 -7.90
C ALA A 117 26.96 3.48 -8.70
N GLY A 118 26.03 3.36 -9.65
CA GLY A 118 25.91 2.22 -10.55
C GLY A 118 27.15 2.04 -11.44
N LYS A 119 27.74 3.14 -11.92
CA LYS A 119 28.98 3.10 -12.71
C LYS A 119 30.16 2.63 -11.86
N GLU A 120 30.28 3.08 -10.61
CA GLU A 120 31.35 2.66 -9.72
C GLU A 120 31.16 1.20 -9.25
N LEU A 121 29.90 0.78 -9.04
CA LEU A 121 29.56 -0.61 -8.73
C LEU A 121 29.85 -1.54 -9.92
N MET A 122 29.49 -1.14 -11.15
CA MET A 122 29.88 -1.85 -12.37
C MET A 122 31.39 -1.90 -12.55
N ARG A 123 32.13 -0.85 -12.16
CA ARG A 123 33.60 -0.86 -12.13
C ARG A 123 34.15 -1.84 -11.09
N TYR A 124 33.53 -1.92 -9.92
CA TYR A 124 33.93 -2.86 -8.88
C TYR A 124 33.66 -4.32 -9.29
N ILE A 125 32.52 -4.57 -9.94
CA ILE A 125 32.15 -5.91 -10.43
C ILE A 125 32.96 -6.27 -11.69
N GLY A 126 33.08 -5.36 -12.65
CA GLY A 126 33.81 -5.51 -13.91
C GLY A 126 35.34 -5.46 -13.77
N GLY A 127 35.86 -4.95 -12.66
CA GLY A 127 37.28 -5.09 -12.27
C GLY A 127 37.69 -6.56 -12.08
N ARG A 128 36.73 -7.46 -11.81
CA ARG A 128 36.95 -8.92 -11.83
C ARG A 128 37.00 -9.49 -13.25
N GLU A 129 36.27 -8.90 -14.20
CA GLU A 129 36.27 -9.34 -15.61
C GLU A 129 37.46 -8.79 -16.40
N GLN A 130 37.87 -7.53 -16.22
CA GLN A 130 39.02 -6.96 -16.93
C GLN A 130 40.34 -7.65 -16.53
N ASN A 131 40.46 -8.05 -15.27
CA ASN A 131 41.60 -8.84 -14.80
C ASN A 131 41.58 -10.25 -15.40
N MET A 132 40.39 -10.84 -15.62
CA MET A 132 40.22 -12.12 -16.31
C MET A 132 40.59 -12.01 -17.81
N TYR A 133 40.17 -10.98 -18.53
CA TYR A 133 40.52 -10.78 -19.94
C TYR A 133 42.02 -10.51 -20.14
N HIS A 134 42.64 -9.73 -19.24
CA HIS A 134 44.09 -9.48 -19.25
C HIS A 134 44.90 -10.72 -18.84
N TRP A 135 44.41 -11.52 -17.88
CA TRP A 135 45.02 -12.80 -17.46
C TRP A 135 44.87 -13.90 -18.51
N LEU A 136 43.73 -13.99 -19.21
CA LEU A 136 43.53 -14.93 -20.32
C LEU A 136 44.48 -14.61 -21.48
N ARG A 137 44.64 -13.33 -21.86
CA ARG A 137 45.59 -12.89 -22.90
C ARG A 137 47.05 -13.15 -22.53
N SER A 138 47.42 -13.08 -21.24
CA SER A 138 48.78 -13.40 -20.81
C SER A 138 49.06 -14.91 -20.85
N LYS A 139 48.05 -15.76 -20.64
CA LYS A 139 48.17 -17.22 -20.66
C LYS A 139 48.24 -17.81 -22.08
N THR A 140 47.57 -17.21 -23.07
CA THR A 140 47.60 -17.67 -24.48
C THR A 140 48.98 -17.48 -25.14
N ARG A 141 49.89 -16.68 -24.55
CA ARG A 141 51.24 -16.47 -25.08
C ARG A 141 52.20 -17.65 -24.81
N TYR A 142 51.85 -18.58 -23.92
CA TYR A 142 52.70 -19.71 -23.55
C TYR A 142 52.30 -21.06 -24.20
N ILE A 143 51.24 -21.10 -25.03
CA ILE A 143 50.63 -22.38 -25.47
C ILE A 143 50.51 -22.52 -27.00
N LEU A 144 51.09 -21.62 -27.83
CA LEU A 144 51.24 -21.88 -29.27
C LEU A 144 52.70 -21.89 -29.71
N PRO A 145 53.33 -23.07 -29.84
CA PRO A 145 54.50 -23.24 -30.67
C PRO A 145 54.05 -23.73 -32.05
N PHE A 146 53.51 -22.86 -32.91
CA PHE A 146 53.42 -23.21 -34.33
C PHE A 146 53.64 -21.99 -35.22
N ARG A 147 54.93 -21.72 -35.39
CA ARG A 147 55.51 -21.00 -36.52
C ARG A 147 55.25 -21.84 -37.77
N ILE A 148 54.15 -21.56 -38.48
CA ILE A 148 53.90 -22.07 -39.84
C ILE A 148 53.97 -20.90 -40.82
N LEU A 149 55.11 -20.88 -41.51
CA LEU A 149 55.31 -20.57 -42.93
C LEU A 149 54.50 -19.40 -43.53
N ARG A 150 55.15 -18.24 -43.68
CA ARG A 150 54.77 -17.27 -44.72
C ARG A 150 55.13 -17.85 -46.09
N PRO A 151 54.19 -17.99 -47.05
CA PRO A 151 54.57 -18.10 -48.45
C PRO A 151 54.97 -16.72 -48.97
N HIS A 152 56.20 -16.64 -49.47
CA HIS A 152 56.81 -15.47 -50.08
C HIS A 152 56.28 -15.32 -51.51
N PHE A 153 55.08 -14.78 -51.70
CA PHE A 153 54.56 -14.47 -53.04
C PHE A 153 54.99 -13.08 -53.48
N ARG A 154 56.02 -13.08 -54.35
CA ARG A 154 56.59 -11.94 -55.06
C ARG A 154 55.68 -11.64 -56.25
N TRP A 155 55.04 -10.47 -56.28
CA TRP A 155 54.46 -9.92 -57.51
C TRP A 155 55.36 -8.79 -58.00
N HIS A 156 56.13 -9.08 -59.05
CA HIS A 156 56.65 -8.08 -59.96
C HIS A 156 55.52 -7.77 -60.95
N SER A 157 55.18 -6.50 -61.11
CA SER A 157 54.60 -6.02 -62.37
C SER A 157 55.29 -4.73 -62.77
N TYR A 158 55.70 -4.75 -64.03
CA TYR A 158 56.15 -3.64 -64.87
C TYR A 158 55.15 -2.50 -64.89
#